data_AF-A0A932NYI0-F1
#
_entry.id   AF-A0A932NYI0-F1
#
_cell.length_a   1.000
_cell.length_b   1.000
_cell.length_c   1.000
_cell.angle_alpha   90.00
_cell.angle_beta   90.00
_cell.angle_gamma   90.00
#
_symmetry.space_group_name_H-M   'P 1'
#
loop_
_entity.id
_entity.type
_entity.pdbx_description
1 polymer ?
#
loop_
_entity_poly.entity_id
_entity_poly.type
_entity_poly.pdbx_seq_one_letter_code
_entity_poly.pdbx_strand_id
1 'polypeptide(L)' 'MSTKDLIQAELDTLSDEDLDALYAVIKRFIQSKHHVKPRSLMATLRGIQIDAPPDFAANLDLYVSGEKRAEPDLH' A
#
# COMPACT_ATOMS: atom_id res chain seq x y z
N MET A 1 9.33 31.56 20.80
CA MET A 1 9.12 31.45 19.35
C MET A 1 8.63 30.06 19.06
N SER A 2 7.43 29.93 18.53
CA SER A 2 6.94 28.66 18.00
C SER A 2 7.68 28.36 16.69
N THR A 3 7.87 27.10 16.36
CA THR A 3 8.38 26.70 15.03
C THR A 3 7.53 27.25 13.90
N LYS A 4 6.23 27.51 14.14
CA LYS A 4 5.34 28.18 13.19
C LYS A 4 5.77 29.62 12.88
N ASP A 5 6.24 30.34 13.90
CA ASP A 5 6.60 31.75 13.75
C ASP A 5 7.88 31.92 12.90
N LEU A 6 8.81 30.97 13.02
CA LEU A 6 10.04 30.93 12.21
C LEU A 6 9.72 30.60 10.74
N ILE A 7 8.82 29.64 10.51
CA ILE A 7 8.38 29.27 9.17
C ILE A 7 7.66 30.45 8.49
N GLN A 8 6.82 31.19 9.21
CA GLN A 8 6.13 32.37 8.69
C GLN A 8 7.13 33.45 8.23
N ALA A 9 8.15 33.73 9.04
CA ALA A 9 9.17 34.72 8.72
C ALA A 9 10.02 34.34 7.49
N GLU A 10 10.32 33.05 7.30
CA GLU A 10 11.01 32.57 6.10
C GLU A 10 10.10 32.60 4.87
N LEU A 11 8.80 32.29 5.02
CA LEU A 11 7.82 32.37 3.94
C LEU A 11 7.65 33.80 3.40
N ASP A 12 7.62 34.80 4.28
CA ASP A 12 7.45 36.21 3.90
C ASP A 12 8.66 36.76 3.11
N THR A 13 9.81 36.06 3.15
CA THR A 13 11.01 36.42 2.37
C THR A 13 11.10 35.73 1.01
N LEU A 14 10.22 34.76 0.74
CA LEU A 14 10.21 33.99 -0.51
C LEU A 14 9.33 34.67 -1.57
N SER A 15 9.67 34.42 -2.83
CA SER A 15 8.87 34.89 -3.97
C SER A 15 7.60 34.04 -4.14
N ASP A 16 6.57 34.57 -4.83
CA ASP A 16 5.32 33.83 -5.08
C ASP A 16 5.56 32.48 -5.81
N GLU A 17 6.57 32.41 -6.69
CA GLU A 17 6.93 31.18 -7.41
C GLU A 17 7.52 30.11 -6.46
N ASP A 18 8.35 30.53 -5.51
CA ASP A 18 8.94 29.65 -4.49
C ASP A 18 7.89 29.19 -3.47
N LEU A 19 6.91 30.07 -3.16
CA LEU A 19 5.78 29.76 -2.28
C LEU A 19 4.88 28.68 -2.87
N ASP A 20 4.61 28.72 -4.17
CA ASP A 20 3.84 27.69 -4.85
C ASP A 20 4.56 26.33 -4.85
N ALA A 21 5.88 26.32 -5.09
CA ALA A 21 6.69 25.12 -5.01
C ALA A 21 6.69 24.53 -3.59
N LEU A 22 6.81 25.38 -2.56
CA LEU A 22 6.79 24.97 -1.17
C LEU A 22 5.40 24.48 -0.73
N TYR A 23 4.32 25.11 -1.21
CA TYR A 23 2.96 24.66 -0.99
C TYR A 23 2.74 23.26 -1.57
N ALA A 24 3.26 22.97 -2.77
CA ALA A 24 3.19 21.63 -3.36
C ALA A 24 3.90 20.57 -2.49
N VAL A 25 5.06 20.90 -1.91
CA VAL A 25 5.80 20.02 -0.99
C VAL A 25 5.01 19.78 0.29
N ILE A 26 4.47 20.83 0.91
CA ILE A 26 3.67 20.73 2.13
C ILE A 26 2.41 19.91 1.87
N LYS A 27 1.72 20.15 0.74
CA LYS A 27 0.53 19.39 0.34
C LYS A 27 0.84 17.91 0.19
N ARG A 28 1.96 17.56 -0.47
CA ARG A 28 2.40 16.17 -0.61
C ARG A 28 2.76 15.53 0.73
N PHE A 29 3.39 16.29 1.63
CA PHE A 29 3.72 15.84 2.98
C PHE A 29 2.48 15.59 3.85
N ILE A 30 1.44 16.43 3.71
CA ILE A 30 0.16 16.23 4.38
C ILE A 30 -0.54 15.00 3.81
N GLN A 31 -0.60 14.86 2.48
CA GLN A 31 -1.21 13.72 1.81
C GLN A 31 -0.56 12.39 2.19
N SER A 32 0.77 12.34 2.31
CA SER A 32 1.48 11.13 2.73
C SER A 32 1.14 10.72 4.17
N LYS A 33 0.93 11.68 5.07
CA LYS A 33 0.44 11.41 6.43
C LYS A 33 -0.99 10.89 6.46
N HIS A 34 -1.85 11.33 5.53
CA HIS A 34 -3.23 10.87 5.43
C HIS A 34 -3.40 9.49 4.78
N HIS A 35 -2.40 8.99 4.04
CA HIS A 35 -2.50 7.72 3.32
C HIS A 35 -2.15 6.47 4.12
N VAL A 36 -1.87 6.59 5.42
CA VAL A 36 -1.66 5.43 6.29
C VAL A 36 -2.95 5.08 7.03
N LYS A 37 -4.00 4.71 6.29
CA LYS A 37 -4.97 3.79 6.86
C LYS A 37 -4.33 2.40 6.75
N PRO A 38 -4.03 1.70 7.86
CA PRO A 38 -3.51 0.35 7.77
C PRO A 38 -4.54 -0.47 6.99
N ARG A 39 -4.13 -0.99 5.82
CA ARG A 39 -4.92 -1.98 5.10
C ARG A 39 -5.17 -3.10 6.09
N SER A 40 -6.43 -3.36 6.43
CA SER A 40 -6.75 -4.45 7.36
C SER A 40 -6.19 -5.75 6.78
N LEU A 41 -5.66 -6.63 7.64
CA LEU A 41 -5.15 -7.93 7.20
C LEU A 41 -6.17 -8.66 6.31
N MET A 42 -7.47 -8.51 6.62
CA MET A 42 -8.57 -9.05 5.84
C MET A 42 -8.67 -8.46 4.42
N ALA A 43 -8.33 -7.19 4.21
CA ALA A 43 -8.28 -6.58 2.89
C ALA A 43 -7.11 -7.13 2.05
N THR A 44 -5.99 -7.44 2.69
CA THR A 44 -4.84 -8.10 2.05
C THR A 44 -5.18 -9.55 1.70
N LEU A 45 -5.74 -10.31 2.65
CA LEU A 45 -6.14 -11.70 2.45
C LEU A 45 -7.20 -11.85 1.35
N ARG A 46 -8.15 -10.91 1.23
CA ARG A 46 -9.16 -10.91 0.15
C ARG A 46 -8.55 -10.75 -1.25
N GLY A 47 -7.37 -10.14 -1.36
CA GLY A 47 -6.67 -9.98 -2.63
C GLY A 47 -5.92 -11.23 -3.10
N ILE A 48 -5.79 -12.25 -2.24
CA ILE A 48 -5.12 -13.50 -2.59
C ILE A 48 -6.12 -14.36 -3.36
N GLN A 49 -5.86 -14.59 -4.64
CA GLN A 49 -6.54 -15.59 -5.46
C GLN A 49 -5.68 -16.85 -5.50
N ILE A 50 -6.26 -17.98 -5.11
CA ILE A 50 -5.59 -19.29 -5.19
C ILE A 50 -6.09 -19.95 -6.47
N ASP A 51 -5.20 -20.08 -7.45
CA ASP A 51 -5.46 -20.87 -8.65
C ASP A 51 -5.16 -22.34 -8.33
N ALA A 52 -6.21 -23.13 -8.11
CA ALA A 52 -6.10 -24.53 -7.73
C ALA A 52 -7.24 -25.36 -8.32
N PRO A 53 -7.05 -26.70 -8.46
CA PRO A 53 -8.10 -27.59 -8.93
C PRO A 53 -9.37 -27.51 -8.07
N PRO A 54 -10.56 -27.79 -8.64
CA PRO A 54 -11.85 -27.64 -7.94
C PRO A 54 -11.98 -28.50 -6.68
N ASP A 55 -11.15 -29.53 -6.55
CA ASP A 55 -11.12 -30.44 -5.42
C ASP A 55 -9.98 -30.19 -4.42
N PHE A 56 -9.25 -29.08 -4.58
CA PHE A 56 -8.09 -28.73 -3.75
C PHE A 56 -8.44 -28.62 -2.27
N ALA A 57 -9.54 -27.94 -1.93
CA ALA A 57 -9.95 -27.77 -0.54
C ALA A 57 -10.36 -29.10 0.13
N ALA A 58 -10.94 -30.03 -0.64
CA ALA A 58 -11.38 -31.33 -0.13
C ALA A 58 -10.23 -32.33 0.01
N ASN A 59 -9.14 -32.14 -0.75
CA ASN A 59 -8.01 -33.07 -0.85
C ASN A 59 -6.67 -32.43 -0.48
N LEU A 60 -6.68 -31.40 0.37
CA LEU A 60 -5.48 -30.64 0.72
C LEU A 60 -4.34 -31.56 1.17
N ASP A 61 -4.65 -32.57 1.98
CA ASP A 61 -3.67 -33.54 2.48
C ASP A 61 -2.98 -34.32 1.35
N LEU A 62 -3.69 -34.63 0.27
CA LEU A 62 -3.13 -35.33 -0.91
C LEU A 62 -2.21 -34.43 -1.73
N TYR A 63 -2.51 -33.13 -1.80
CA TYR A 63 -1.64 -32.16 -2.46
C TYR A 63 -0.40 -31.83 -1.61
N VAL A 64 -0.55 -31.76 -0.28
CA VAL A 64 0.56 -31.49 0.66
C VAL A 64 1.50 -32.68 0.77
N SER A 65 0.98 -33.90 0.76
CA SER A 65 1.78 -35.14 0.75
C SER A 65 2.46 -35.42 -0.59
N GLY A 66 2.05 -34.74 -1.66
CA GLY A 66 2.58 -34.93 -3.01
C GLY A 66 2.01 -36.15 -3.74
N GLU A 67 1.02 -36.83 -3.14
CA GLU A 67 0.26 -37.92 -3.79
C GLU A 67 -0.59 -37.39 -4.95
N LYS A 68 -0.96 -36.11 -4.92
CA LYS A 68 -1.67 -35.42 -5.99
C LYS A 68 -0.91 -34.18 -6.44
N ARG A 69 -0.82 -33.99 -7.76
CA ARG A 69 -0.17 -32.82 -8.37
C ARG A 69 -1.20 -31.83 -8.87
N ALA A 70 -0.87 -30.54 -8.74
CA ALA A 70 -1.70 -29.44 -9.21
C ALA A 70 -1.48 -29.12 -10.70
N GLU A 71 -0.59 -29.84 -11.38
CA GLU A 71 -0.40 -29.67 -12.83
C GLU A 71 -1.59 -30.27 -13.59
N PRO A 72 -2.06 -29.61 -14.66
CA PRO A 72 -3.00 -30.22 -15.58
C PRO A 72 -2.30 -31.40 -16.26
N ASP A 73 -2.96 -32.55 -16.35
CA ASP A 73 -2.48 -33.69 -17.13
C ASP A 73 -2.16 -33.21 -18.56
N LEU A 74 -0.88 -33.01 -18.85
CA LEU A 74 -0.39 -32.80 -20.21
C LEU A 74 -0.42 -34.16 -20.90
N HIS A 75 -1.52 -34.42 -21.60
CA HIS A 75 -1.65 -35.53 -22.56
C HIS A 75 -0.69 -35.39 -23.74
#